data_AF-A0A8U0PMS7-F1
#
_entry.id   AF-A0A8U0PMS7-F1
#
_cell.length_a   1.000
_cell.length_b   1.000
_cell.length_c   1.000
_cell.angle_alpha   90.00
_cell.angle_beta   90.00
_cell.angle_gamma   90.00
#
_symmetry.space_group_name_H-M   'P 1'
#
loop_
_entity.id
_entity.type
_entity.pdbx_description
1 polymer ?
#
loop_
_entity_poly.entity_id
_entity_poly.type
_entity_poly.pdbx_seq_one_letter_code
_entity_poly.pdbx_strand_id
1 'polypeptide(L)'
;MYRLLQEMIQEHCVRKHHSTVAPEDDTFYETVEQCLVVAQCVRQLDPSATASQDQPPVLGLSAQQVLELMPQEQDVWKMKQRLPRELEKHLKKKCFSVLSYYQPEWEDESEGLKNMKLSRLSGLLERERKRAESLKEKSRESASLLQRQTHCYLSELLGCIQILQSLILDHRLKAQKELDRKKIDYFEAKCEIIMQKIRAEMLEIQLDTYTADTISAHKKIREKLETELNASQLEKQSVECKLSSFEIFGKEFEALAEEYSRLRQEIDTKSWALKEFSQHTD
;
A
#
# COMPACT_ATOMS: atom_id res chain seq x y z
N MET A 1 -5.59 -39.60 -45.90
CA MET A 1 -6.59 -40.51 -46.52
C MET A 1 -7.64 -40.96 -45.51
N TYR A 2 -7.25 -41.59 -44.40
CA TYR A 2 -8.19 -42.04 -43.35
C TYR A 2 -9.11 -40.94 -42.80
N ARG A 3 -8.57 -39.76 -42.44
CA ARG A 3 -9.38 -38.60 -42.01
C ARG A 3 -10.39 -38.15 -43.06
N LEU A 4 -10.03 -38.23 -44.34
CA LEU A 4 -10.88 -37.80 -45.43
C LEU A 4 -12.07 -38.75 -45.64
N LEU A 5 -11.84 -40.05 -45.44
CA LEU A 5 -12.90 -41.07 -45.46
C LEU A 5 -13.84 -40.93 -44.26
N GLN A 6 -13.30 -40.65 -43.08
CA GLN A 6 -14.12 -40.36 -41.89
C GLN A 6 -14.97 -39.10 -42.08
N GLU A 7 -14.41 -38.03 -42.65
CA GLU A 7 -15.14 -36.80 -42.95
C GLU A 7 -16.25 -37.04 -43.99
N MET A 8 -16.02 -37.89 -45.00
CA MET A 8 -17.05 -38.28 -45.97
C MET A 8 -18.21 -39.04 -45.31
N ILE A 9 -17.89 -39.99 -44.40
CA ILE A 9 -18.90 -40.74 -43.65
C ILE A 9 -19.69 -39.79 -42.74
N GLN A 10 -19.02 -38.89 -42.02
CA GLN A 10 -19.68 -37.91 -41.15
C GLN A 10 -20.59 -36.96 -41.93
N GLU A 11 -20.15 -36.46 -43.09
CA GLU A 11 -20.97 -35.60 -43.94
C GLU A 11 -22.19 -36.35 -44.50
N HIS A 12 -22.06 -37.65 -44.75
CA HIS A 12 -23.17 -38.53 -45.14
C HIS A 12 -24.15 -38.77 -43.99
N CYS A 13 -23.66 -39.08 -42.78
CA CYS A 13 -24.50 -39.23 -41.58
C CYS A 13 -25.33 -37.97 -41.31
N VAL A 14 -24.71 -36.79 -41.44
CA VAL A 14 -25.42 -35.50 -41.31
C VAL A 14 -26.48 -35.35 -42.40
N ARG A 15 -26.19 -35.71 -43.66
CA ARG A 15 -27.18 -35.65 -44.75
C ARG A 15 -28.32 -36.66 -44.59
N LYS A 16 -28.06 -37.85 -44.05
CA LYS A 16 -29.05 -38.89 -43.73
C LYS A 16 -30.09 -38.40 -42.72
N HIS A 17 -29.69 -37.49 -41.81
CA HIS A 17 -30.61 -36.85 -40.86
C HIS A 17 -31.45 -35.71 -41.45
N HIS A 18 -31.03 -35.10 -42.56
CA HIS A 18 -31.67 -33.92 -43.14
C HIS A 18 -32.42 -34.18 -44.46
N SER A 19 -32.24 -35.34 -45.10
CA SER A 19 -32.86 -35.67 -46.39
C SER A 19 -32.99 -37.19 -46.59
N THR A 20 -33.99 -37.63 -47.37
CA THR A 20 -34.13 -39.02 -47.80
C THR A 20 -33.02 -39.37 -48.80
N VAL A 21 -32.06 -40.18 -48.36
CA VAL A 21 -30.92 -40.59 -49.19
C VAL A 21 -31.24 -41.88 -49.94
N ALA A 22 -30.65 -42.08 -51.12
CA ALA A 22 -30.85 -43.29 -51.91
C ALA A 22 -30.32 -44.53 -51.16
N PRO A 23 -31.03 -45.67 -51.16
CA PRO A 23 -30.62 -46.87 -50.42
C PRO A 23 -29.28 -47.45 -50.90
N GLU A 24 -28.90 -47.21 -52.16
CA GLU A 24 -27.59 -47.58 -52.73
C GLU A 24 -26.43 -46.74 -52.20
N ASP A 25 -26.69 -45.53 -51.70
CA ASP A 25 -25.68 -44.67 -51.09
C ASP A 25 -25.49 -45.03 -49.62
N ASP A 26 -26.57 -45.35 -48.91
CA ASP A 26 -26.52 -45.81 -47.52
C ASP A 26 -25.74 -47.12 -47.40
N THR A 27 -26.03 -48.11 -48.25
CA THR A 27 -25.29 -49.38 -48.30
C THR A 27 -23.80 -49.18 -48.64
N PHE A 28 -23.45 -48.17 -49.43
CA PHE A 28 -22.06 -47.85 -49.74
C PHE A 28 -21.32 -47.22 -48.54
N TYR A 29 -21.88 -46.22 -47.87
CA TYR A 29 -21.20 -45.58 -46.74
C TYR A 29 -21.14 -46.49 -45.50
N GLU A 30 -22.15 -47.33 -45.26
CA GLU A 30 -22.16 -48.33 -44.20
C GLU A 30 -21.09 -49.42 -44.43
N THR A 31 -20.92 -49.87 -45.68
CA THR A 31 -19.85 -50.83 -46.02
C THR A 31 -18.45 -50.22 -45.91
N VAL A 32 -18.27 -48.93 -46.26
CA VAL A 32 -17.01 -48.20 -46.03
C VAL A 32 -16.71 -48.05 -44.54
N GLU A 33 -17.71 -47.68 -43.73
CA GLU A 33 -17.58 -47.54 -42.28
C GLU A 33 -17.20 -48.87 -41.61
N GLN A 34 -17.91 -49.95 -41.94
CA GLN A 34 -17.61 -51.29 -41.43
C GLN A 34 -16.20 -51.75 -41.83
N CYS A 35 -15.80 -51.56 -43.09
CA CYS A 35 -14.44 -51.88 -43.55
C CYS A 35 -13.37 -51.06 -42.81
N LEU A 36 -13.62 -49.77 -42.52
CA LEU A 36 -12.67 -48.91 -41.81
C LEU A 36 -12.55 -49.27 -40.33
N VAL A 37 -13.66 -49.58 -39.66
CA VAL A 37 -13.70 -49.99 -38.26
C VAL A 37 -13.02 -51.35 -38.10
N VAL A 38 -13.35 -52.34 -38.95
CA VAL A 38 -12.70 -53.66 -38.92
C VAL A 38 -11.19 -53.52 -39.20
N ALA A 39 -10.79 -52.74 -40.21
CA ALA A 39 -9.36 -52.52 -40.50
C ALA A 39 -8.62 -51.75 -39.38
N GLN A 40 -9.31 -50.92 -38.61
CA GLN A 40 -8.75 -50.23 -37.44
C GLN A 40 -8.62 -51.18 -36.25
N CYS A 41 -9.65 -51.98 -35.97
CA CYS A 41 -9.64 -53.00 -34.92
C CYS A 41 -8.55 -54.04 -35.19
N VAL A 42 -8.42 -54.54 -36.42
CA VAL A 42 -7.34 -55.47 -36.81
C VAL A 42 -5.97 -54.84 -36.62
N ARG A 43 -5.77 -53.57 -36.97
CA ARG A 43 -4.49 -52.87 -36.73
C ARG A 43 -4.18 -52.65 -35.25
N GLN A 44 -5.19 -52.48 -34.42
CA GLN A 44 -5.03 -52.34 -32.96
C GLN A 44 -4.81 -53.70 -32.28
N LEU A 45 -5.21 -54.80 -32.92
CA LEU A 45 -5.04 -56.18 -32.48
C LEU A 45 -3.81 -56.88 -33.09
N ASP A 46 -3.11 -56.24 -34.03
CA ASP A 46 -1.89 -56.76 -34.67
C ASP A 46 -0.69 -56.63 -33.68
N PRO A 47 -0.07 -57.74 -33.26
CA PRO A 47 0.99 -57.74 -32.24
C PRO A 47 2.31 -57.07 -32.67
N SER A 48 2.44 -56.71 -33.95
CA SER A 48 3.72 -56.27 -34.54
C SER A 48 4.12 -54.81 -34.23
N ALA A 49 3.22 -53.98 -33.67
CA ALA A 49 3.53 -52.59 -33.28
C ALA A 49 4.03 -52.43 -31.83
N THR A 50 3.85 -53.43 -30.98
CA THR A 50 4.34 -53.45 -29.59
C THR A 50 5.11 -54.73 -29.34
N ALA A 51 6.43 -54.62 -29.35
CA ALA A 51 7.34 -55.71 -29.03
C ALA A 51 7.08 -56.27 -27.61
N SER A 52 6.23 -57.27 -27.49
CA SER A 52 6.14 -58.18 -26.34
C SER A 52 5.19 -59.32 -26.68
N GLN A 53 5.75 -60.52 -26.86
CA GLN A 53 5.09 -61.72 -27.37
C GLN A 53 4.12 -62.40 -26.38
N ASP A 54 3.76 -61.74 -25.27
CA ASP A 54 3.01 -62.31 -24.13
C ASP A 54 1.92 -61.37 -23.57
N GLN A 55 1.20 -60.60 -24.41
CA GLN A 55 -0.04 -59.95 -23.97
C GLN A 55 -1.26 -60.76 -24.41
N PRO A 56 -2.22 -61.06 -23.51
CA PRO A 56 -3.47 -61.70 -23.89
C PRO A 56 -4.23 -60.79 -24.86
N PRO A 57 -5.00 -61.36 -25.82
CA PRO A 57 -5.79 -60.58 -26.77
C PRO A 57 -6.68 -59.60 -26.00
N VAL A 58 -6.62 -58.31 -26.38
CA VAL A 58 -7.48 -57.27 -25.82
C VAL A 58 -8.93 -57.73 -25.99
N LEU A 59 -9.64 -57.95 -24.87
CA LEU A 59 -11.02 -58.47 -24.81
C LEU A 59 -11.25 -59.90 -25.32
N GLY A 60 -10.22 -60.74 -25.47
CA GLY A 60 -10.40 -62.13 -25.92
C GLY A 60 -10.65 -62.32 -27.42
N LEU A 61 -10.54 -61.25 -28.21
CA LEU A 61 -10.77 -61.24 -29.66
C LEU A 61 -9.46 -61.40 -30.43
N SER A 62 -9.41 -62.38 -31.33
CA SER A 62 -8.30 -62.53 -32.27
C SER A 62 -8.53 -61.72 -33.56
N ALA A 63 -7.45 -61.29 -34.22
CA ALA A 63 -7.54 -60.57 -35.50
C ALA A 63 -8.31 -61.36 -36.58
N GLN A 64 -8.30 -62.69 -36.52
CA GLN A 64 -9.05 -63.58 -37.42
C GLN A 64 -10.57 -63.51 -37.18
N GLN A 65 -11.01 -63.49 -35.93
CA GLN A 65 -12.43 -63.34 -35.57
C GLN A 65 -13.01 -61.97 -35.94
N VAL A 66 -12.18 -60.93 -35.95
CA VAL A 66 -12.60 -59.58 -36.37
C VAL A 66 -12.66 -59.47 -37.90
N LEU A 67 -11.82 -60.19 -38.63
CA LEU A 67 -11.89 -60.29 -40.09
C LEU A 67 -13.15 -61.00 -40.60
N GLU A 68 -13.73 -61.91 -39.81
CA GLU A 68 -15.02 -62.56 -40.11
C GLU A 68 -16.21 -61.58 -40.09
N LEU A 69 -16.05 -60.40 -39.47
CA LEU A 69 -17.04 -59.31 -39.48
C LEU A 69 -16.95 -58.41 -40.73
N MET A 70 -16.12 -58.78 -41.71
CA MET A 70 -16.06 -58.05 -42.99
C MET A 70 -17.39 -58.15 -43.75
N PRO A 71 -17.82 -57.08 -44.44
CA PRO A 71 -18.98 -57.13 -45.33
C PRO A 71 -18.77 -58.15 -46.46
N GLN A 72 -19.86 -58.58 -47.11
CA GLN A 72 -19.80 -59.55 -48.21
C GLN A 72 -18.81 -59.11 -49.30
N GLU A 73 -18.00 -60.04 -49.81
CA GLU A 73 -16.92 -59.73 -50.78
C GLU A 73 -17.42 -58.99 -52.03
N GLN A 74 -18.67 -59.26 -52.44
CA GLN A 74 -19.32 -58.60 -53.57
C GLN A 74 -19.57 -57.11 -53.30
N ASP A 75 -19.92 -56.74 -52.08
CA ASP A 75 -20.18 -55.35 -51.67
C ASP A 75 -18.87 -54.59 -51.45
N VAL A 76 -17.86 -55.27 -50.90
CA VAL A 76 -16.49 -54.73 -50.79
C VAL A 76 -15.90 -54.44 -52.17
N TRP A 77 -16.15 -55.29 -53.16
CA TRP A 77 -15.67 -55.06 -54.54
C TRP A 77 -16.38 -53.87 -55.20
N LYS A 78 -17.71 -53.78 -55.08
CA LYS A 78 -18.50 -52.63 -55.58
C LYS A 78 -18.10 -51.33 -54.90
N MET A 79 -17.88 -51.36 -53.59
CA MET A 79 -17.36 -50.23 -52.81
C MET A 79 -15.99 -49.79 -53.34
N LYS A 80 -15.04 -50.71 -53.52
CA LYS A 80 -13.69 -50.39 -54.03
C LYS A 80 -13.71 -49.75 -55.42
N GLN A 81 -14.64 -50.13 -56.29
CA GLN A 81 -14.79 -49.53 -57.62
C GLN A 81 -15.41 -48.12 -57.56
N ARG A 82 -16.34 -47.89 -56.62
CA ARG A 82 -17.04 -46.60 -56.46
C ARG A 82 -16.23 -45.57 -55.65
N LEU A 83 -15.41 -46.03 -54.70
CA LEU A 83 -14.68 -45.21 -53.74
C LEU A 83 -13.77 -44.14 -54.37
N PRO A 84 -12.97 -44.42 -55.43
CA PRO A 84 -12.12 -43.42 -56.05
C PRO A 84 -12.92 -42.25 -56.63
N ARG A 85 -14.09 -42.54 -57.23
CA ARG A 85 -14.95 -41.51 -57.85
C ARG A 85 -15.61 -40.62 -56.81
N GLU A 86 -16.09 -41.18 -55.71
CA GLU A 86 -16.68 -40.41 -54.60
C GLU A 86 -15.62 -39.60 -53.85
N LEU A 87 -14.42 -40.16 -53.66
CA LEU A 87 -13.26 -39.44 -53.12
C LEU A 87 -12.89 -38.24 -53.98
N GLU A 88 -12.80 -38.43 -55.30
CA GLU A 88 -12.48 -37.37 -56.25
C GLU A 88 -13.56 -36.28 -56.23
N LYS A 89 -14.85 -36.66 -56.20
CA LYS A 89 -15.98 -35.72 -56.09
C LYS A 89 -15.92 -34.91 -54.80
N HIS A 90 -15.66 -35.55 -53.67
CA HIS A 90 -15.56 -34.87 -52.38
C HIS A 90 -14.33 -33.95 -52.30
N LEU A 91 -13.18 -34.38 -52.83
CA LEU A 91 -11.99 -33.54 -52.94
C LEU A 91 -12.22 -32.32 -53.84
N LYS A 92 -12.87 -32.51 -55.00
CA LYS A 92 -13.26 -31.41 -55.89
C LYS A 92 -14.18 -30.43 -55.19
N LYS A 93 -15.21 -30.91 -54.48
CA LYS A 93 -16.12 -30.06 -53.69
C LYS A 93 -15.35 -29.19 -52.70
N LYS A 94 -14.43 -29.78 -51.91
CA LYS A 94 -13.59 -29.03 -50.97
C LYS A 94 -12.70 -28.00 -51.67
N CYS A 95 -12.08 -28.36 -52.79
CA CYS A 95 -11.26 -27.42 -53.54
C CYS A 95 -12.09 -26.27 -54.14
N PHE A 96 -13.32 -26.54 -54.59
CA PHE A 96 -14.27 -25.52 -55.03
C PHE A 96 -14.70 -24.62 -53.87
N SER A 97 -14.93 -25.16 -52.67
CA SER A 97 -15.23 -24.34 -51.48
C SER A 97 -14.06 -23.43 -51.07
N VAL A 98 -12.82 -23.90 -51.23
CA VAL A 98 -11.64 -23.05 -51.00
C VAL A 98 -11.53 -21.98 -52.09
N LEU A 99 -11.78 -22.33 -53.35
CA LEU A 99 -11.84 -21.36 -54.44
C LEU A 99 -12.90 -20.29 -54.22
N SER A 100 -14.12 -20.67 -53.81
CA SER A 100 -15.21 -19.71 -53.59
C SER A 100 -14.92 -18.71 -52.48
N TYR A 101 -14.11 -19.09 -51.47
CA TYR A 101 -13.65 -18.16 -50.43
C TYR A 101 -12.76 -17.03 -50.98
N TYR A 102 -11.82 -17.36 -51.88
CA TYR A 102 -10.94 -16.34 -52.48
C TYR A 102 -11.61 -15.58 -53.62
N GLN A 103 -12.61 -16.18 -54.23
CA GLN A 103 -13.19 -15.81 -55.50
C GLN A 103 -14.67 -16.25 -55.50
N PRO A 104 -15.57 -15.44 -54.91
CA PRO A 104 -16.99 -15.76 -54.80
C PRO A 104 -17.76 -15.53 -56.10
N GLU A 105 -17.24 -14.74 -57.05
CA GLU A 105 -17.93 -14.42 -58.31
C GLU A 105 -18.08 -15.61 -59.28
N TRP A 106 -17.59 -16.79 -58.88
CA TRP A 106 -17.38 -17.94 -59.76
C TRP A 106 -18.29 -19.13 -59.43
N GLU A 107 -19.23 -18.96 -58.49
CA GLU A 107 -20.17 -20.00 -58.09
C GLU A 107 -21.05 -20.48 -59.25
N ASP A 108 -21.38 -19.59 -60.20
CA ASP A 108 -22.24 -19.88 -61.35
C ASP A 108 -21.49 -20.37 -62.61
N GLU A 109 -20.16 -20.45 -62.59
CA GLU A 109 -19.39 -20.87 -63.77
C GLU A 109 -19.40 -22.40 -64.03
N SER A 110 -19.18 -22.76 -65.29
CA SER A 110 -18.99 -24.13 -65.76
C SER A 110 -17.89 -24.88 -64.99
N GLU A 111 -18.13 -26.16 -64.68
CA GLU A 111 -17.16 -27.03 -64.00
C GLU A 111 -15.80 -27.08 -64.71
N GLY A 112 -15.76 -26.95 -66.04
CA GLY A 112 -14.51 -26.92 -66.81
C GLY A 112 -13.64 -25.70 -66.49
N LEU A 113 -14.26 -24.52 -66.34
CA LEU A 113 -13.58 -23.29 -65.94
C LEU A 113 -13.14 -23.35 -64.47
N LYS A 114 -13.98 -23.91 -63.60
CA LYS A 114 -13.63 -24.14 -62.19
C LYS A 114 -12.42 -25.08 -62.06
N ASN A 115 -12.36 -26.16 -62.84
CA ASN A 115 -11.22 -27.09 -62.85
C ASN A 115 -9.92 -26.46 -63.37
N MET A 116 -9.98 -25.65 -64.43
CA MET A 116 -8.80 -24.90 -64.90
C MET A 116 -8.28 -23.93 -63.85
N LYS A 117 -9.15 -23.28 -63.08
CA LYS A 117 -8.75 -22.35 -62.00
C LYS A 117 -8.27 -23.08 -60.75
N LEU A 118 -8.80 -24.27 -60.48
CA LEU A 118 -8.32 -25.20 -59.46
C LEU A 118 -6.84 -25.55 -59.64
N SER A 119 -6.40 -25.71 -60.89
CA SER A 119 -4.98 -25.91 -61.19
C SER A 119 -4.09 -24.71 -60.81
N ARG A 120 -4.65 -23.50 -60.71
CA ARG A 120 -3.97 -22.27 -60.30
C ARG A 120 -4.11 -21.97 -58.80
N LEU A 121 -5.02 -22.65 -58.09
CA LEU A 121 -5.29 -22.43 -56.67
C LEU A 121 -4.03 -22.66 -55.83
N SER A 122 -3.27 -23.72 -56.11
CA SER A 122 -2.02 -24.03 -55.40
C SER A 122 -1.01 -22.87 -55.47
N GLY A 123 -0.84 -22.26 -56.65
CA GLY A 123 0.01 -21.08 -56.83
C GLY A 123 -0.53 -19.81 -56.16
N LEU A 124 -1.85 -19.69 -55.98
CA LEU A 124 -2.46 -18.60 -55.21
C LEU A 124 -2.23 -18.81 -53.71
N LEU A 125 -2.50 -20.02 -53.20
CA LEU A 125 -2.29 -20.39 -51.80
C LEU A 125 -0.83 -20.21 -51.37
N GLU A 126 0.14 -20.61 -52.20
CA GLU A 126 1.54 -20.40 -51.83
C GLU A 126 1.97 -18.93 -51.88
N ARG A 127 1.32 -18.10 -52.70
CA ARG A 127 1.54 -16.64 -52.65
C ARG A 127 0.96 -16.04 -51.39
N GLU A 128 -0.25 -16.41 -51.00
CA GLU A 128 -0.87 -15.96 -49.74
C GLU A 128 -0.08 -16.43 -48.52
N ARG A 129 0.37 -17.68 -48.51
CA ARG A 129 1.20 -18.24 -47.45
C ARG A 129 2.49 -17.44 -47.29
N LYS A 130 3.23 -17.22 -48.38
CA LYS A 130 4.46 -16.40 -48.37
C LYS A 130 4.18 -14.98 -47.90
N ARG A 131 3.06 -14.38 -48.33
CA ARG A 131 2.65 -13.05 -47.87
C ARG A 131 2.38 -13.04 -46.38
N ALA A 132 1.62 -13.99 -45.86
CA ALA A 132 1.31 -14.11 -44.44
C ALA A 132 2.57 -14.32 -43.59
N GLU A 133 3.49 -15.19 -44.03
CA GLU A 133 4.79 -15.39 -43.38
C GLU A 133 5.61 -14.09 -43.37
N SER A 134 5.66 -13.35 -44.48
CA SER A 134 6.36 -12.06 -44.54
C SER A 134 5.74 -10.98 -43.64
N LEU A 135 4.40 -10.93 -43.54
CA LEU A 135 3.70 -9.99 -42.66
C LEU A 135 3.92 -10.34 -41.18
N LYS A 136 3.94 -11.64 -40.86
CA LYS A 136 4.23 -12.12 -39.51
C LYS A 136 5.64 -11.74 -39.09
N GLU A 137 6.62 -11.85 -39.99
CA GLU A 137 7.99 -11.45 -39.69
C GLU A 137 8.10 -9.93 -39.49
N LYS A 138 7.52 -9.13 -40.39
CA LYS A 138 7.46 -7.66 -40.23
C LYS A 138 6.76 -7.23 -38.94
N SER A 139 5.71 -7.94 -38.54
CA SER A 139 5.01 -7.68 -37.27
C SER A 139 5.91 -7.97 -36.07
N ARG A 140 6.67 -9.07 -36.08
CA ARG A 140 7.66 -9.39 -35.03
C ARG A 140 8.78 -8.36 -34.96
N GLU A 141 9.32 -7.96 -36.11
CA GLU A 141 10.34 -6.91 -36.20
C GLU A 141 9.82 -5.60 -35.63
N SER A 142 8.62 -5.17 -36.04
CA SER A 142 7.97 -3.95 -35.55
C SER A 142 7.72 -4.00 -34.04
N ALA A 143 7.27 -5.14 -33.51
CA ALA A 143 7.08 -5.33 -32.07
C ALA A 143 8.41 -5.21 -31.30
N SER A 144 9.50 -5.79 -31.82
CA SER A 144 10.82 -5.68 -31.20
C SER A 144 11.37 -4.25 -31.22
N LEU A 145 11.11 -3.50 -32.28
CA LEU A 145 11.54 -2.11 -32.43
C LEU A 145 10.76 -1.22 -31.45
N LEU A 146 9.44 -1.42 -31.35
CA LEU A 146 8.59 -0.73 -30.37
C LEU A 146 9.06 -1.02 -28.93
N GLN A 147 9.39 -2.27 -28.61
CA GLN A 147 9.89 -2.63 -27.29
C GLN A 147 11.19 -1.90 -26.96
N ARG A 148 12.14 -1.84 -27.91
CA ARG A 148 13.41 -1.11 -27.74
C ARG A 148 13.16 0.39 -27.55
N GLN A 149 12.27 0.98 -28.34
CA GLN A 149 11.94 2.39 -28.22
C GLN A 149 11.31 2.72 -26.87
N THR A 150 10.36 1.90 -26.41
CA THR A 150 9.74 2.04 -25.08
C THR A 150 10.79 1.95 -23.98
N HIS A 151 11.71 0.98 -24.07
CA HIS A 151 12.79 0.86 -23.10
C HIS A 151 13.70 2.10 -23.07
N CYS A 152 14.09 2.63 -24.24
CA CYS A 152 14.88 3.85 -24.33
C CYS A 152 14.15 5.04 -23.69
N TYR A 153 12.87 5.24 -24.03
CA TYR A 153 12.07 6.32 -23.47
C TYR A 153 11.93 6.24 -21.94
N LEU A 154 11.68 5.04 -21.41
CA LEU A 154 11.60 4.82 -19.97
C LEU A 154 12.95 5.06 -19.28
N SER A 155 14.06 4.67 -19.91
CA SER A 155 15.41 4.93 -19.40
C SER A 155 15.72 6.43 -19.33
N GLU A 156 15.39 7.19 -20.37
CA GLU A 156 15.54 8.64 -20.37
C GLU A 156 14.65 9.31 -19.30
N LEU A 157 13.39 8.86 -19.16
CA LEU A 157 12.49 9.37 -18.14
C LEU A 157 13.02 9.11 -16.73
N LEU A 158 13.58 7.92 -16.47
CA LEU A 158 14.25 7.60 -15.22
C LEU A 158 15.47 8.50 -14.96
N GLY A 159 16.27 8.76 -15.99
CA GLY A 159 17.38 9.72 -15.91
C GLY A 159 16.91 11.12 -15.52
N CYS A 160 15.84 11.61 -16.16
CA CYS A 160 15.22 12.90 -15.80
C CYS A 160 14.73 12.95 -14.35
N ILE A 161 14.11 11.86 -13.86
CA ILE A 161 13.67 11.76 -12.47
C ILE A 161 14.86 11.81 -11.51
N GLN A 162 15.96 11.11 -11.81
CA GLN A 162 17.17 11.13 -10.99
C GLN A 162 17.79 12.54 -10.94
N ILE A 163 17.83 13.25 -12.07
CA ILE A 163 18.31 14.64 -12.13
C ILE A 163 17.42 15.53 -11.25
N LEU A 164 16.09 15.44 -11.40
CA LEU A 164 15.15 16.21 -10.57
C LEU A 164 15.31 15.90 -9.08
N GLN A 165 15.51 14.63 -8.73
CA GLN A 165 15.74 14.22 -7.34
C GLN A 165 17.04 14.84 -6.78
N SER A 166 18.13 14.80 -7.54
CA SER A 166 19.41 15.44 -7.13
C SER A 166 19.27 16.96 -6.96
N LEU A 167 18.51 17.62 -7.84
CA LEU A 167 18.27 19.06 -7.76
C LEU A 167 17.47 19.41 -6.49
N ILE A 168 16.45 18.64 -6.15
CA ILE A 168 15.64 18.89 -4.96
C ILE A 168 16.43 18.59 -3.68
N LEU A 169 17.04 17.42 -3.59
CA LEU A 169 17.73 16.97 -2.38
C LEU A 169 19.01 17.78 -2.14
N ASP A 170 19.89 17.85 -3.14
CA ASP A 170 21.22 18.45 -2.95
C ASP A 170 21.18 19.96 -3.05
N HIS A 171 20.40 20.52 -3.98
CA HIS A 171 20.47 21.96 -4.25
C HIS A 171 19.41 22.74 -3.48
N ARG A 172 18.18 22.25 -3.36
CA ARG A 172 17.15 22.97 -2.59
C ARG A 172 17.25 22.66 -1.10
N LEU A 173 17.15 21.40 -0.70
CA LEU A 173 17.04 21.07 0.72
C LEU A 173 18.35 21.24 1.48
N LYS A 174 19.46 20.70 0.95
CA LYS A 174 20.76 20.80 1.63
C LYS A 174 21.26 22.25 1.68
N ALA A 175 21.20 22.99 0.58
CA ALA A 175 21.63 24.39 0.59
C ALA A 175 20.74 25.26 1.51
N GLN A 176 19.42 25.02 1.52
CA GLN A 176 18.50 25.71 2.43
C GLN A 176 18.84 25.41 3.89
N LYS A 177 19.10 24.14 4.24
CA LYS A 177 19.52 23.75 5.59
C LYS A 177 20.81 24.45 6.01
N GLU A 178 21.81 24.52 5.13
CA GLU A 178 23.07 25.22 5.44
C GLU A 178 22.85 26.73 5.60
N LEU A 179 22.02 27.35 4.77
CA LEU A 179 21.65 28.76 4.93
C LEU A 179 20.93 29.02 6.26
N ASP A 180 19.97 28.18 6.62
CA ASP A 180 19.22 28.33 7.87
C ASP A 180 20.12 28.09 9.08
N ARG A 181 21.06 27.13 9.01
CA ARG A 181 22.09 26.95 10.03
C ARG A 181 22.95 28.21 10.19
N LYS A 182 23.44 28.80 9.09
CA LYS A 182 24.23 30.03 9.14
C LYS A 182 23.44 31.22 9.69
N LYS A 183 22.14 31.31 9.41
CA LYS A 183 21.27 32.33 10.01
C LYS A 183 21.14 32.16 11.52
N ILE A 184 20.96 30.92 11.99
CA ILE A 184 20.89 30.62 13.43
C ILE A 184 22.21 31.03 14.09
N ASP A 185 23.35 30.58 13.57
CA ASP A 185 24.68 30.96 14.09
C ASP A 185 24.85 32.49 14.17
N TYR A 186 24.41 33.20 13.12
CA TYR A 186 24.46 34.67 13.08
C TYR A 186 23.57 35.32 14.15
N PHE A 187 22.34 34.84 14.33
CA PHE A 187 21.43 35.38 15.34
C PHE A 187 21.90 35.06 16.75
N GLU A 188 22.47 33.89 16.99
CA GLU A 188 23.07 33.52 18.27
C GLU A 188 24.23 34.47 18.62
N ALA A 189 25.18 34.66 17.71
CA ALA A 189 26.27 35.61 17.89
C ALA A 189 25.76 37.06 18.11
N LYS A 190 24.71 37.47 17.39
CA LYS A 190 24.09 38.78 17.58
C LYS A 190 23.46 38.92 18.97
N CYS A 191 22.78 37.88 19.46
CA CYS A 191 22.22 37.84 20.80
C CYS A 191 23.32 37.89 21.86
N GLU A 192 24.41 37.16 21.69
CA GLU A 192 25.57 37.22 22.59
C GLU A 192 26.13 38.63 22.70
N ILE A 193 26.35 39.32 21.57
CA ILE A 193 26.82 40.71 21.56
C ILE A 193 25.86 41.62 22.33
N ILE A 194 24.55 41.47 22.11
CA ILE A 194 23.54 42.28 22.82
C ILE A 194 23.56 41.98 24.32
N MET A 195 23.68 40.72 24.73
CA MET A 195 23.81 40.36 26.15
C MET A 195 25.05 40.99 26.78
N GLN A 196 26.19 41.00 26.08
CA GLN A 196 27.40 41.66 26.58
C GLN A 196 27.23 43.17 26.66
N LYS A 197 26.55 43.80 25.68
CA LYS A 197 26.23 45.24 25.74
C LYS A 197 25.36 45.58 26.95
N ILE A 198 24.28 44.83 27.18
CA ILE A 198 23.41 45.05 28.35
C ILE A 198 24.20 44.93 29.65
N ARG A 199 25.10 43.94 29.76
CA ARG A 199 25.96 43.79 30.94
C ARG A 199 26.92 44.96 31.11
N ALA A 200 27.52 45.47 30.04
CA ALA A 200 28.40 46.63 30.08
C ALA A 200 27.65 47.87 30.57
N GLU A 201 26.49 48.17 30.00
CA GLU A 201 25.64 49.30 30.42
C GLU A 201 25.18 49.18 31.88
N MET A 202 24.83 47.96 32.32
CA MET A 202 24.48 47.71 33.73
C MET A 202 25.65 48.00 34.68
N LEU A 203 26.87 47.61 34.31
CA LEU A 203 28.07 47.91 35.09
C LEU A 203 28.38 49.42 35.08
N GLU A 204 28.19 50.10 33.95
CA GLU A 204 28.35 51.55 33.83
C GLU A 204 27.39 52.30 34.75
N ILE A 205 26.11 51.95 34.75
CA ILE A 205 25.12 52.50 35.69
C ILE A 205 25.53 52.27 37.15
N GLN A 206 26.06 51.09 37.48
CA GLN A 206 26.53 50.80 38.84
C GLN A 206 27.72 51.66 39.24
N LEU A 207 28.69 51.86 38.34
CA LEU A 207 29.84 52.72 38.59
C LEU A 207 29.41 54.19 38.76
N ASP A 208 28.46 54.65 37.97
CA ASP A 208 27.91 56.02 38.05
C ASP A 208 27.09 56.24 39.32
N THR A 209 26.33 55.24 39.76
CA THR A 209 25.47 55.34 40.97
C THR A 209 26.29 55.22 42.26
N TYR A 210 27.25 54.29 42.29
CA TYR A 210 28.06 53.97 43.46
C TYR A 210 29.46 54.56 43.37
N THR A 211 29.53 55.88 43.26
CA THR A 211 30.80 56.61 43.38
C THR A 211 31.37 56.52 44.80
N ALA A 212 32.67 56.77 44.95
CA ALA A 212 33.33 56.74 46.26
C ALA A 212 32.64 57.66 47.28
N ASP A 213 32.15 58.81 46.81
CA ASP A 213 31.44 59.79 47.62
C ASP A 213 30.06 59.28 48.05
N THR A 214 29.27 58.71 47.14
CA THR A 214 27.95 58.15 47.50
C THR A 214 28.12 56.97 48.46
N ILE A 215 29.12 56.10 48.24
CA ILE A 215 29.43 55.01 49.16
C ILE A 215 29.84 55.54 50.54
N SER A 216 30.72 56.54 50.61
CA SER A 216 31.13 57.14 51.88
C SER A 216 29.95 57.78 52.61
N ALA A 217 29.03 58.44 51.89
CA ALA A 217 27.83 59.01 52.47
C ALA A 217 26.90 57.91 53.02
N HIS A 218 26.66 56.84 52.26
CA HIS A 218 25.84 55.70 52.72
C HIS A 218 26.45 55.02 53.95
N LYS A 219 27.79 54.91 54.04
CA LYS A 219 28.47 54.39 55.24
C LYS A 219 28.20 55.27 56.46
N LYS A 220 28.35 56.59 56.34
CA LYS A 220 28.07 57.54 57.44
C LYS A 220 26.61 57.50 57.87
N ILE A 221 25.67 57.41 56.92
CA ILE A 221 24.23 57.28 57.22
C ILE A 221 23.98 55.98 57.98
N ARG A 222 24.56 54.86 57.53
CA ARG A 222 24.44 53.56 58.21
C ARG A 222 24.98 53.61 59.63
N GLU A 223 26.19 54.13 59.82
CA GLU A 223 26.81 54.28 61.14
C GLU A 223 25.91 55.11 62.07
N LYS A 224 25.40 56.25 61.59
CA LYS A 224 24.49 57.09 62.38
C LYS A 224 23.21 56.35 62.77
N LEU A 225 22.55 55.71 61.82
CA LEU A 225 21.32 54.93 62.07
C LEU A 225 21.57 53.80 63.07
N GLU A 226 22.71 53.12 62.97
CA GLU A 226 23.09 52.04 63.88
C GLU A 226 23.36 52.58 65.29
N THR A 227 24.01 53.73 65.43
CA THR A 227 24.18 54.38 66.74
C THR A 227 22.85 54.82 67.36
N GLU A 228 21.94 55.41 66.58
CA GLU A 228 20.62 55.84 67.05
C GLU A 228 19.75 54.65 67.44
N LEU A 229 19.80 53.55 66.65
CA LEU A 229 19.09 52.32 66.95
C LEU A 229 19.57 51.71 68.27
N ASN A 230 20.88 51.63 68.48
CA ASN A 230 21.46 51.10 69.70
C ASN A 230 21.11 51.97 70.92
N ALA A 231 21.16 53.30 70.78
CA ALA A 231 20.75 54.22 71.83
C ALA A 231 19.27 54.05 72.19
N SER A 232 18.39 53.98 71.18
CA SER A 232 16.96 53.74 71.37
C SER A 232 16.68 52.40 72.03
N GLN A 233 17.44 51.35 71.69
CA GLN A 233 17.31 50.04 72.32
C GLN A 233 17.75 50.05 73.78
N LEU A 234 18.82 50.77 74.11
CA LEU A 234 19.25 50.97 75.51
C LEU A 234 18.24 51.77 76.32
N GLU A 235 17.68 52.84 75.73
CA GLU A 235 16.61 53.62 76.37
C GLU A 235 15.36 52.77 76.61
N LYS A 236 14.94 51.98 75.60
CA LYS A 236 13.85 51.03 75.73
C LYS A 236 14.10 50.06 76.88
N GLN A 237 15.26 49.43 76.93
CA GLN A 237 15.63 48.51 78.03
C GLN A 237 15.60 49.21 79.38
N SER A 238 16.12 50.45 79.47
CA SER A 238 16.09 51.24 80.71
C SER A 238 14.65 51.52 81.19
N VAL A 239 13.77 51.90 80.26
CA VAL A 239 12.35 52.17 80.57
C VAL A 239 11.63 50.87 80.95
N GLU A 240 11.88 49.76 80.26
CA GLU A 240 11.34 48.44 80.61
C GLU A 240 11.78 48.01 82.02
N CYS A 241 13.06 48.19 82.37
CA CYS A 241 13.55 47.94 83.74
C CYS A 241 12.83 48.83 84.76
N LYS A 242 12.69 50.14 84.50
CA LYS A 242 11.95 51.05 85.40
C LYS A 242 10.49 50.63 85.55
N LEU A 243 9.82 50.29 84.45
CA LEU A 243 8.44 49.84 84.45
C LEU A 243 8.27 48.56 85.26
N SER A 244 9.16 47.58 85.08
CA SER A 244 9.16 46.35 85.89
C SER A 244 9.33 46.61 87.38
N SER A 245 10.13 47.62 87.76
CA SER A 245 10.28 48.02 89.16
C SER A 245 8.99 48.61 89.73
N PHE A 246 8.27 49.43 88.95
CA PHE A 246 6.97 49.96 89.36
C PHE A 246 5.90 48.86 89.43
N GLU A 247 5.91 47.88 88.53
CA GLU A 247 4.99 46.74 88.59
C GLU A 247 5.17 45.90 89.87
N ILE A 248 6.40 45.76 90.36
CA ILE A 248 6.69 45.08 91.64
C ILE A 248 6.06 45.86 92.79
N PHE A 249 6.31 47.17 92.87
CA PHE A 249 5.72 48.02 93.92
C PHE A 249 4.19 48.14 93.82
N GLY A 250 3.62 48.06 92.61
CA GLY A 250 2.17 48.16 92.39
C GLY A 250 1.37 47.14 93.19
N LYS A 251 1.87 45.89 93.30
CA LYS A 251 1.22 44.85 94.11
C LYS A 251 1.26 45.14 95.60
N GLU A 252 2.36 45.73 96.08
CA GLU A 252 2.50 46.13 97.48
C GLU A 252 1.58 47.31 97.81
N PHE A 253 1.47 48.29 96.90
CA PHE A 253 0.52 49.41 97.04
C PHE A 253 -0.93 48.95 96.99
N GLU A 254 -1.28 47.98 96.15
CA GLU A 254 -2.62 47.39 96.06
C GLU A 254 -2.98 46.68 97.38
N ALA A 255 -2.08 45.86 97.92
CA ALA A 255 -2.27 45.22 99.23
C ALA A 255 -2.43 46.26 100.36
N LEU A 256 -1.63 47.32 100.36
CA LEU A 256 -1.73 48.40 101.35
C LEU A 256 -3.07 49.16 101.22
N ALA A 257 -3.54 49.42 100.00
CA ALA A 257 -4.81 50.07 99.74
C ALA A 257 -5.99 49.19 100.18
N GLU A 258 -5.92 47.88 99.96
CA GLU A 258 -6.89 46.91 100.46
C GLU A 258 -6.92 46.92 102.00
N GLU A 259 -5.77 46.87 102.67
CA GLU A 259 -5.70 46.95 104.13
C GLU A 259 -6.24 48.27 104.67
N TYR A 260 -5.88 49.39 104.05
CA TYR A 260 -6.41 50.70 104.41
C TYR A 260 -7.93 50.77 104.22
N SER A 261 -8.45 50.23 103.11
CA SER A 261 -9.89 50.19 102.84
C SER A 261 -10.65 49.33 103.86
N ARG A 262 -10.07 48.19 104.26
CA ARG A 262 -10.60 47.32 105.31
C ARG A 262 -10.63 48.03 106.66
N LEU A 263 -9.54 48.68 107.04
CA LEU A 263 -9.46 49.49 108.26
C LEU A 263 -10.48 50.63 108.25
N ARG A 264 -10.66 51.30 107.11
CA ARG A 264 -11.66 52.36 106.94
C ARG A 264 -13.08 51.84 107.15
N GLN A 265 -13.42 50.70 106.54
CA GLN A 265 -14.71 50.03 106.76
C GLN A 265 -14.91 49.60 108.22
N GLU A 266 -13.85 49.14 108.89
CA GLU A 266 -13.93 48.77 110.31
C GLU A 266 -14.09 50.00 111.22
N ILE A 267 -13.43 51.11 110.90
CA ILE A 267 -13.65 52.39 111.58
C ILE A 267 -15.08 52.88 111.34
N ASP A 268 -15.59 52.81 110.11
CA ASP A 268 -16.94 53.23 109.78
C ASP A 268 -17.98 52.36 110.49
N THR A 269 -17.82 51.03 110.52
CA THR A 269 -18.71 50.13 111.28
C THR A 269 -18.64 50.35 112.78
N LYS A 270 -17.45 50.54 113.37
CA LYS A 270 -17.31 50.90 114.79
C LYS A 270 -17.92 52.26 115.09
N SER A 271 -17.76 53.24 114.20
CA SER A 271 -18.35 54.58 114.36
C SER A 271 -19.87 54.55 114.21
N TRP A 272 -20.41 53.69 113.33
CA TRP A 272 -21.83 53.43 113.19
C TRP A 272 -22.37 52.73 114.43
N ALA A 273 -21.68 51.71 114.95
CA ALA A 273 -22.05 51.04 116.19
C ALA A 273 -22.04 52.03 117.36
N LEU A 274 -21.04 52.91 117.47
CA LEU A 274 -21.02 53.98 118.48
C LEU A 274 -22.19 54.96 118.32
N LYS A 275 -22.61 55.27 117.08
CA LYS A 275 -23.81 56.09 116.83
C LYS A 275 -25.10 55.38 117.22
N GLU A 276 -25.24 54.09 116.93
CA GLU A 276 -26.40 53.28 117.34
C GLU A 276 -26.48 53.09 118.87
N PHE A 277 -25.35 52.84 119.54
CA PHE A 277 -25.31 52.81 121.01
C PHE A 277 -25.65 54.17 121.61
N SER A 278 -25.31 55.27 120.93
CA SER A 278 -25.75 56.62 121.35
C SER A 278 -27.22 56.94 121.01
N GLN A 279 -27.89 56.19 120.14
CA GLN A 279 -29.32 56.33 119.83
C GLN A 279 -30.22 55.41 120.67
N HIS A 280 -29.66 54.42 121.36
CA HIS A 280 -30.38 53.55 122.31
C HIS A 280 -30.09 53.85 123.79
N THR A 281 -29.49 55.02 124.08
CA THR A 281 -29.33 55.54 125.44
C THR A 281 -30.05 56.88 125.61
N ASP A 282 -31.29 56.95 125.15
CA ASP A 282 -32.35 57.88 125.58
C ASP A 282 -33.68 57.12 125.67
#